data_AF-A0A7C0WCX4-F1
#
_entry.id   AF-A0A7C0WCX4-F1
#
_cell.length_a   1.000
_cell.length_b   1.000
_cell.length_c   1.000
_cell.angle_alpha   90.00
_cell.angle_beta   90.00
_cell.angle_gamma   90.00
#
_symmetry.space_group_name_H-M   'P 1'
#
loop_
_entity.id
_entity.type
_entity.pdbx_description
1 polymer ?
#
loop_
_entity_poly.entity_id
_entity_poly.type
_entity_poly.pdbx_seq_one_letter_code
_entity_poly.pdbx_strand_id
1 'polypeptide(L)'
;MWNGSMTDNESRIISVDELINNRRSIRKYKADMPPLQWIDKMIECAVKAPSPSNSQPVRFIRISSRKSKKDLYQAISSNRQKLLESVLAADKPKRLRNWINTYYRFSEFMFNAPLLFAIGTILPSTG
;
A
#
# COMPACT_ATOMS: atom_id res chain seq x y z
N MET A 1 -4.81 30.12 37.00
CA MET A 1 -3.56 29.43 36.64
C MET A 1 -3.89 27.98 36.42
N TRP A 2 -3.86 27.53 35.17
CA TRP A 2 -4.15 26.15 34.82
C TRP A 2 -2.86 25.34 35.01
N ASN A 3 -2.75 24.62 36.13
CA ASN A 3 -1.69 23.64 36.35
C ASN A 3 -2.16 22.29 35.78
N GLY A 4 -2.27 22.21 34.45
CA GLY A 4 -2.41 20.93 33.77
C GLY A 4 -1.02 20.37 33.51
N SER A 5 -0.61 19.44 34.37
CA SER A 5 0.64 18.70 34.28
C SER A 5 0.76 17.98 32.92
N MET A 6 1.87 18.25 32.24
CA MET A 6 2.43 17.40 31.18
C MET A 6 2.90 16.07 31.80
N THR A 7 2.01 15.10 31.93
CA THR A 7 2.26 13.71 32.37
C THR A 7 1.06 12.89 31.87
N ASP A 8 1.09 11.96 30.91
CA ASP A 8 2.02 10.88 30.67
C ASP A 8 1.98 10.53 29.16
N ASN A 9 3.08 10.70 28.46
CA ASN A 9 3.32 9.94 27.23
C ASN A 9 4.56 9.07 27.49
N GLU A 10 4.52 8.33 28.59
CA GLU A 10 5.47 7.27 28.86
C GLU A 10 5.38 6.23 27.75
N SER A 11 6.55 5.81 27.30
CA SER A 11 6.79 4.73 26.36
C SER A 11 6.17 3.42 26.86
N ARG A 12 4.89 3.20 26.58
CA ARG A 12 4.24 1.91 26.82
C ARG A 12 4.95 0.84 26.00
N ILE A 13 5.54 -0.14 26.68
CA ILE A 13 6.05 -1.35 26.05
C ILE A 13 4.84 -2.18 25.60
N ILE A 14 4.69 -2.33 24.28
CA ILE A 14 3.64 -3.15 23.66
C ILE A 14 4.21 -4.55 23.44
N SER A 15 3.47 -5.58 23.83
CA SER A 15 3.88 -6.96 23.55
C SER A 15 3.84 -7.27 22.05
N VAL A 16 4.62 -8.26 21.61
CA VAL A 16 4.60 -8.68 20.19
C VAL A 16 3.21 -9.17 19.79
N ASP A 17 2.53 -9.92 20.67
CA ASP A 17 1.16 -10.40 20.44
C ASP A 17 0.16 -9.25 20.28
N GLU A 18 0.23 -8.24 21.15
CA GLU A 18 -0.61 -7.06 21.07
C GLU A 18 -0.37 -6.30 19.75
N LEU A 19 0.91 -6.13 19.36
CA LEU A 19 1.28 -5.47 18.11
C LEU A 19 0.71 -6.18 16.88
N ILE A 20 0.84 -7.51 16.83
CA ILE A 20 0.38 -8.33 15.69
C ILE A 20 -1.15 -8.29 15.59
N ASN A 21 -1.85 -8.46 16.71
CA ASN A 21 -3.32 -8.52 16.74
C ASN A 21 -3.98 -7.16 16.48
N ASN A 22 -3.31 -6.05 16.84
CA ASN A 22 -3.82 -4.71 16.57
C ASN A 22 -3.67 -4.26 15.11
N ARG A 23 -2.85 -4.94 14.29
CA ARG A 23 -2.67 -4.58 12.88
C ARG A 23 -3.95 -4.87 12.08
N ARG A 24 -4.48 -3.85 11.40
CA ARG A 24 -5.68 -3.96 10.55
C ARG A 24 -5.39 -3.57 9.10
N SER A 25 -6.16 -4.15 8.17
CA SER A 25 -6.20 -3.68 6.78
C SER A 25 -7.11 -2.46 6.69
N ILE A 26 -6.50 -1.27 6.74
CA ILE A 26 -7.17 0.03 6.71
C ILE A 26 -7.75 0.31 5.32
N ARG A 27 -8.98 0.85 5.26
CA ARG A 27 -9.68 1.19 4.00
C ARG A 27 -10.21 2.63 3.93
N LYS A 28 -9.98 3.42 4.98
CA LYS A 28 -10.27 4.85 5.06
C LYS A 28 -9.07 5.53 5.69
N TYR A 29 -8.51 6.52 5.03
CA TYR A 29 -7.28 7.18 5.43
C TYR A 29 -7.56 8.64 5.79
N LYS A 30 -6.76 9.18 6.72
CA LYS A 30 -6.64 10.63 6.90
C LYS A 30 -5.78 11.19 5.76
N ALA A 31 -5.99 12.47 5.44
CA ALA A 31 -5.22 13.16 4.42
C ALA A 31 -3.78 13.48 4.87
N ASP A 32 -3.55 13.49 6.19
CA ASP A 32 -2.25 13.81 6.78
C ASP A 32 -1.19 12.77 6.44
N MET A 33 -0.04 13.24 5.98
CA MET A 33 1.12 12.39 5.77
C MET A 33 1.70 11.94 7.13
N PRO A 34 1.97 10.65 7.33
CA PRO A 34 2.75 10.20 8.48
C PRO A 34 4.15 10.84 8.48
N PRO A 35 4.79 11.01 9.66
CA PRO A 35 6.17 11.45 9.73
C PRO A 35 7.09 10.57 8.87
N LEU A 36 7.96 11.19 8.07
CA LEU A 36 8.85 10.46 7.15
C LEU A 36 9.73 9.43 7.88
N GLN A 37 10.25 9.80 9.05
CA GLN A 37 11.00 8.91 9.92
C GLN A 37 10.27 7.60 10.28
N TRP A 38 8.93 7.60 10.37
CA TRP A 38 8.17 6.38 10.65
C TRP A 38 8.11 5.48 9.42
N ILE A 39 7.97 6.09 8.24
CA ILE A 39 7.97 5.40 6.96
C ILE A 39 9.33 4.77 6.71
N ASP A 40 10.42 5.49 6.96
CA ASP A 40 11.79 5.00 6.76
C ASP A 40 12.10 3.82 7.69
N LYS A 41 11.79 3.94 9.00
CA LYS A 41 11.91 2.84 9.97
C LYS A 41 11.09 1.61 9.58
N MET A 42 9.88 1.81 9.05
CA MET A 42 9.04 0.71 8.56
C MET A 42 9.71 -0.04 7.39
N ILE A 43 10.31 0.69 6.44
CA ILE A 43 11.04 0.09 5.32
C ILE A 43 12.30 -0.64 5.82
N GLU A 44 13.06 -0.03 6.75
CA GLU A 44 14.22 -0.67 7.37
C GLU A 44 13.86 -2.01 8.03
N CYS A 45 12.73 -2.07 8.73
CA CYS A 45 12.20 -3.32 9.27
C CYS A 45 11.83 -4.32 8.16
N ALA A 46 11.18 -3.86 7.09
CA ALA A 46 10.76 -4.73 5.99
C ALA A 46 11.94 -5.36 5.23
N VAL A 47 13.02 -4.61 5.03
CA VAL A 47 14.23 -5.09 4.33
C VAL A 47 14.98 -6.17 5.11
N LYS A 48 14.81 -6.23 6.43
CA LYS A 48 15.41 -7.28 7.29
C LYS A 48 14.72 -8.65 7.15
N ALA A 49 13.63 -8.75 6.38
CA ALA A 49 13.03 -10.04 6.08
C ALA A 49 14.04 -10.96 5.37
N PRO A 50 14.10 -12.26 5.71
CA PRO A 50 15.05 -13.18 5.10
C PRO A 50 14.77 -13.32 3.59
N SER A 51 15.83 -13.46 2.80
CA SER A 51 15.75 -13.67 1.35
C SER A 51 16.77 -14.71 0.89
N PRO A 52 16.47 -15.48 -0.19
CA PRO A 52 17.42 -16.43 -0.76
C PRO A 52 18.75 -15.74 -1.07
N SER A 53 19.85 -16.36 -0.62
CA SER A 53 21.22 -15.84 -0.75
C SER A 53 21.41 -14.40 -0.26
N ASN A 54 20.56 -13.92 0.67
CA ASN A 54 20.53 -12.52 1.12
C ASN A 54 20.44 -11.49 -0.02
N SER A 55 19.77 -11.85 -1.12
CA SER A 55 19.69 -11.02 -2.33
C SER A 55 18.88 -9.74 -2.16
N GLN A 56 18.02 -9.67 -1.13
CA GLN A 56 17.14 -8.53 -0.83
C GLN A 56 16.48 -7.95 -2.10
N PRO A 57 15.74 -8.78 -2.87
CA PRO A 57 15.30 -8.41 -4.21
C PRO A 57 14.13 -7.41 -4.19
N VAL A 58 13.50 -7.23 -3.03
CA VAL A 58 12.34 -6.35 -2.86
C VAL A 58 12.77 -4.89 -3.07
N ARG A 59 12.00 -4.17 -3.90
CA ARG A 59 12.12 -2.74 -4.10
C ARG A 59 10.83 -2.07 -3.64
N PHE A 60 10.99 -0.97 -2.93
CA PHE A 60 9.90 -0.15 -2.42
C PHE A 60 9.91 1.18 -3.16
N ILE A 61 8.90 1.43 -3.99
CA ILE A 61 8.76 2.69 -4.73
C ILE A 61 7.71 3.54 -4.02
N ARG A 62 8.16 4.66 -3.45
CA ARG A 62 7.33 5.62 -2.74
C ARG A 62 6.58 6.51 -3.75
N ILE A 63 5.25 6.46 -3.75
CA ILE A 63 4.38 7.26 -4.62
C ILE A 63 3.60 8.23 -3.74
N SER A 64 4.18 9.42 -3.51
CA SER A 64 3.58 10.45 -2.64
C SER A 64 3.05 11.66 -3.39
N SER A 65 3.62 12.01 -4.55
CA SER A 65 3.21 13.22 -5.28
C SER A 65 1.75 13.10 -5.77
N ARG A 66 1.00 14.20 -5.70
CA ARG A 66 -0.40 14.24 -6.15
C ARG A 66 -0.52 13.87 -7.63
N LYS A 67 0.43 14.32 -8.45
CA LYS A 67 0.49 13.99 -9.88
C LYS A 67 0.70 12.49 -10.09
N SER A 68 1.72 11.88 -9.49
CA SER A 68 2.01 10.45 -9.67
C SER A 68 0.85 9.56 -9.21
N LYS A 69 0.19 9.90 -8.09
CA LYS A 69 -1.00 9.16 -7.63
C LYS A 69 -2.16 9.29 -8.61
N LYS A 70 -2.40 10.49 -9.14
CA LYS A 70 -3.45 10.73 -10.15
C LYS A 70 -3.15 9.97 -11.44
N ASP A 71 -1.93 10.02 -11.93
CA ASP A 71 -1.51 9.35 -13.17
C ASP A 71 -1.66 7.83 -13.02
N LEU A 72 -1.25 7.26 -11.87
CA LEU A 72 -1.44 5.84 -11.56
C LEU A 72 -2.93 5.44 -11.52
N TYR A 73 -3.77 6.26 -10.88
CA TYR A 73 -5.22 6.03 -10.84
C TYR A 73 -5.83 6.00 -12.25
N GLN A 74 -5.45 6.96 -13.11
CA GLN A 74 -5.94 7.03 -14.48
C GLN A 74 -5.46 5.84 -15.32
N ALA A 75 -4.22 5.42 -15.15
CA ALA A 75 -3.68 4.23 -15.82
C ALA A 75 -4.47 2.96 -15.43
N ILE A 76 -4.77 2.77 -14.15
CA ILE A 76 -5.56 1.61 -13.68
C ILE A 76 -7.01 1.69 -14.19
N SER A 77 -7.62 2.87 -14.16
CA SER A 77 -9.00 3.09 -14.63
C SER A 77 -9.15 2.82 -16.13
N SER A 78 -8.24 3.36 -16.95
CA SER A 78 -8.24 3.14 -18.40
C SER A 78 -7.93 1.70 -18.78
N ASN A 79 -7.00 1.04 -18.08
CA ASN A 79 -6.71 -0.38 -18.33
C ASN A 79 -7.86 -1.30 -17.93
N ARG A 80 -8.61 -0.99 -16.87
CA ARG A 80 -9.86 -1.70 -16.55
C ARG A 80 -10.84 -1.61 -17.72
N GLN A 81 -11.04 -0.42 -18.27
CA GLN A 81 -12.00 -0.20 -19.36
C GLN A 81 -11.60 -1.05 -20.58
N LYS A 82 -10.32 -0.98 -20.99
CA LYS A 82 -9.77 -1.81 -22.07
C LYS A 82 -9.93 -3.32 -21.81
N LEU A 83 -9.72 -3.75 -20.58
CA LEU A 83 -9.88 -5.16 -20.19
C LEU A 83 -11.35 -5.60 -20.25
N LEU A 84 -12.29 -4.74 -19.87
CA LEU A 84 -13.72 -5.03 -20.00
C LEU A 84 -14.14 -5.13 -21.47
N GLU A 85 -13.65 -4.21 -22.31
CA GLU A 85 -13.89 -4.23 -23.75
C GLU A 85 -13.37 -5.52 -24.40
N SER A 86 -12.16 -5.95 -24.07
CA SER A 86 -11.59 -7.19 -24.61
C SER A 86 -12.35 -8.44 -24.16
N VAL A 87 -12.84 -8.45 -22.91
CA VAL A 87 -13.67 -9.54 -22.36
C VAL A 87 -15.05 -9.59 -23.02
N LEU A 88 -15.63 -8.45 -23.37
CA LEU A 88 -16.89 -8.37 -24.13
C LEU A 88 -16.70 -8.82 -25.58
N ALA A 89 -15.65 -8.37 -26.24
CA ALA A 89 -15.34 -8.73 -27.62
C ALA A 89 -15.07 -10.24 -27.79
N ALA A 90 -14.46 -10.88 -26.78
CA ALA A 90 -14.15 -12.30 -26.79
C ALA A 90 -15.27 -13.21 -26.21
N ASP A 91 -16.51 -12.69 -26.10
CA ASP A 91 -17.70 -13.35 -25.55
C ASP A 91 -17.44 -14.14 -24.25
N LYS A 92 -16.68 -13.54 -23.32
CA LYS A 92 -16.31 -14.22 -22.08
C LYS A 92 -17.46 -14.21 -21.06
N PRO A 93 -17.47 -15.19 -20.12
CA PRO A 93 -18.53 -15.32 -19.13
C PRO A 93 -18.75 -14.05 -18.29
N LYS A 94 -20.02 -13.77 -17.96
CA LYS A 94 -20.42 -12.65 -17.07
C LYS A 94 -19.68 -12.65 -15.73
N ARG A 95 -19.33 -13.82 -15.20
CA ARG A 95 -18.55 -13.97 -13.97
C ARG A 95 -17.21 -13.25 -14.02
N LEU A 96 -16.49 -13.33 -15.15
CA LEU A 96 -15.20 -12.66 -15.31
C LEU A 96 -15.34 -11.13 -15.29
N ARG A 97 -16.37 -10.59 -15.96
CA ARG A 97 -16.71 -9.17 -15.93
C ARG A 97 -16.99 -8.68 -14.51
N ASN A 98 -17.76 -9.45 -13.75
CA ASN A 98 -18.08 -9.15 -12.35
C ASN A 98 -16.82 -9.13 -11.48
N TRP A 99 -15.89 -10.07 -11.68
CA TRP A 99 -14.61 -10.09 -10.98
C TRP A 99 -13.77 -8.86 -11.28
N ILE A 100 -13.62 -8.49 -12.56
CA ILE A 100 -12.88 -7.27 -12.95
C ILE A 100 -13.42 -6.04 -12.22
N ASN A 101 -14.74 -5.86 -12.23
CA ASN A 101 -15.39 -4.74 -11.55
C ASN A 101 -15.23 -4.80 -10.03
N THR A 102 -15.32 -5.99 -9.44
CA THR A 102 -15.21 -6.18 -7.99
C THR A 102 -13.80 -5.85 -7.50
N TYR A 103 -12.77 -6.41 -8.13
CA TYR A 103 -11.38 -6.15 -7.75
C TYR A 103 -10.95 -4.71 -7.98
N TYR A 104 -11.47 -4.06 -9.03
CA TYR A 104 -11.26 -2.63 -9.22
C TYR A 104 -11.87 -1.81 -8.07
N ARG A 105 -13.14 -2.05 -7.70
CA ARG A 105 -13.78 -1.35 -6.57
C ARG A 105 -13.03 -1.59 -5.25
N PHE A 106 -12.45 -2.77 -5.09
CA PHE A 106 -11.60 -3.09 -3.94
C PHE A 106 -10.24 -2.41 -3.96
N SER A 107 -9.78 -1.85 -5.07
CA SER A 107 -8.52 -1.10 -5.11
C SER A 107 -8.72 0.41 -4.97
N GLU A 108 -9.87 0.96 -5.36
CA GLU A 108 -10.11 2.42 -5.38
C GLU A 108 -9.79 3.13 -4.06
N PHE A 109 -10.13 2.51 -2.93
CA PHE A 109 -9.94 3.12 -1.62
C PHE A 109 -8.47 3.49 -1.33
N MET A 110 -7.51 2.77 -1.93
CA MET A 110 -6.09 3.00 -1.68
C MET A 110 -5.63 4.37 -2.17
N PHE A 111 -6.26 4.92 -3.22
CA PHE A 111 -5.89 6.23 -3.77
C PHE A 111 -6.26 7.41 -2.86
N ASN A 112 -7.10 7.17 -1.84
CA ASN A 112 -7.35 8.15 -0.78
C ASN A 112 -6.21 8.20 0.25
N ALA A 113 -5.26 7.26 0.21
CA ALA A 113 -4.11 7.27 1.09
C ALA A 113 -3.20 8.47 0.80
N PRO A 114 -2.60 9.07 1.85
CA PRO A 114 -1.65 10.16 1.68
C PRO A 114 -0.37 9.66 0.98
N LEU A 115 0.00 8.40 1.20
CA LEU A 115 1.13 7.72 0.59
C LEU A 115 0.75 6.35 0.03
N LEU A 116 1.26 6.02 -1.16
CA LEU A 116 1.22 4.70 -1.76
C LEU A 116 2.62 4.11 -1.89
N PHE A 117 2.74 2.79 -1.77
CA PHE A 117 3.93 2.03 -2.14
C PHE A 117 3.61 1.08 -3.27
N ALA A 118 4.41 1.11 -4.32
CA ALA A 118 4.53 -0.02 -5.24
C ALA A 118 5.68 -0.90 -4.75
N ILE A 119 5.40 -2.18 -4.53
CA ILE A 119 6.34 -3.16 -3.99
C ILE A 119 6.45 -4.30 -4.97
N GLY A 120 7.67 -4.67 -5.32
CA GLY A 120 7.95 -5.77 -6.24
C GLY A 120 9.37 -6.26 -6.11
N THR A 121 9.70 -7.34 -6.81
CA THR A 121 11.05 -7.87 -6.86
C THR A 121 11.71 -7.49 -8.17
N ILE A 122 12.99 -7.16 -8.14
CA ILE A 122 13.81 -7.18 -9.35
C ILE A 122 14.33 -8.59 -9.58
N LEU A 123 14.35 -9.03 -10.84
CA LEU A 123 15.10 -10.23 -11.18
C LEU A 123 16.59 -9.96 -10.93
N PRO A 124 17.36 -10.97 -10.47
CA PRO A 124 18.81 -10.84 -10.43
C PRO A 124 19.27 -10.48 -11.84
N SER A 125 20.13 -9.47 -11.98
CA SER A 125 20.83 -9.27 -13.24
C SER A 125 21.65 -10.54 -13.50
N THR A 126 21.31 -11.29 -14.55
CA THR A 126 22.22 -12.26 -15.13
C THR A 126 23.46 -11.48 -15.58
N GLY A 127 24.50 -11.53 -14.75
CA GLY A 127 25.86 -11.13 -15.14
C GLY A 127 26.50 -12.19 -16.01
#